data_AF-A0A9D0KIH5-F1
#
_entry.id   AF-A0A9D0KIH5-F1
#
_cell.length_a   1.000
_cell.length_b   1.000
_cell.length_c   1.000
_cell.angle_alpha   90.00
_cell.angle_beta   90.00
_cell.angle_gamma   90.00
#
_symmetry.space_group_name_H-M   'P 1'
#
loop_
_entity.id
_entity.type
_entity.pdbx_description
1 polymer ?
#
loop_
_entity_poly.entity_id
_entity_poly.type
_entity_poly.pdbx_seq_one_letter_code
_entity_poly.pdbx_strand_id
1 'polypeptide(L)'
;MSKLSGLALLALSGMVLAWIAWRRRSLTWFIRAGAIVFGLAMAIAGWWYLRNWLLYGDLTGLRAMFKVVGRRQGKPINFQSLWGEFRGLRWSFWALFGWFSILLPTSAYHALDGVTLLALIGLVVWLARDGGKSRALIPLAVLGLWLVMTFVSLVRWTSLTPGTQGRLLFPAIGAIVILLVRGLSGLAPLRWRRVIIAAWCAALLALATWCPVGVIRPAYARPAAITEADIPAHLPRLDHDYWGGKIRLLACEFDRQIVHPGETVSITLYWQALQPIDDDALLYITLLGREWELAGSLNSYPGWGTYPTSLWRPGEILRDRYQVTISPDARAPTLCRIDVGLTTLKRATGMATNDDDSPVVFEGQFKLVPRQWPMVEGQHTDFRLGDQISLIGYMVDKEMATPASELHLTLYWQAGGALDTSYTVFVHLLDATGQRISGWDNPPLGGDYPTSAWDAGEVITDEYVIPVPAHTLPGEYIIAVGVYNAKTGERLPVTLADGQQVPERWIILQTVRIEGQ
;
A
#
# COMPACT_ATOMS: atom_id res chain seq x y z
N MET A 1 10.24 10.80 34.65
CA MET A 1 11.25 11.87 34.82
C MET A 1 12.50 11.66 33.97
N SER A 2 12.89 10.44 33.57
CA SER A 2 14.06 10.13 32.73
C SER A 2 13.87 10.33 31.21
N LYS A 3 12.83 11.05 30.77
CA LYS A 3 12.58 11.39 29.35
C LYS A 3 12.55 12.91 29.20
N LEU A 4 12.75 13.43 27.98
CA LEU A 4 12.68 14.87 27.70
C LEU A 4 11.40 15.53 28.23
N SER A 5 10.26 14.84 28.14
CA SER A 5 8.99 15.29 28.71
C SER A 5 9.04 15.46 30.24
N GLY A 6 9.84 14.67 30.95
CA GLY A 6 10.08 14.82 32.38
C GLY A 6 10.74 16.16 32.73
N LEU A 7 11.74 16.60 31.95
CA LEU A 7 12.41 17.89 32.16
C LEU A 7 11.45 19.07 31.92
N ALA A 8 10.62 18.98 30.88
CA ALA A 8 9.58 19.98 30.61
C ALA A 8 8.58 20.10 31.77
N LEU A 9 8.22 18.97 32.39
CA LEU A 9 7.33 18.94 33.55
C LEU A 9 7.96 19.57 34.80
N LEU A 10 9.28 19.43 34.99
CA LEU A 10 10.01 20.10 36.08
C LEU A 10 9.99 21.63 35.91
N ALA A 11 10.19 22.12 34.69
CA ALA A 11 10.10 23.55 34.40
C ALA A 11 8.69 24.10 34.70
N LEU A 12 7.64 23.40 34.23
CA LEU A 12 6.26 23.77 34.52
C LEU A 12 5.95 23.72 36.02
N SER A 13 6.46 22.71 36.74
CA SER A 13 6.30 22.60 38.19
C SER A 13 6.94 23.78 38.91
N GLY A 14 8.14 24.22 38.49
CA GLY A 14 8.79 25.41 39.01
C GLY A 14 7.96 26.68 38.82
N MET A 15 7.37 26.88 37.64
CA MET A 15 6.49 28.01 37.36
C MET A 15 5.25 28.01 38.27
N VAL A 16 4.62 26.84 38.46
CA VAL A 16 3.45 26.69 39.35
C VAL A 16 3.83 26.98 40.80
N LEU A 17 4.96 26.44 41.28
CA LEU A 17 5.45 26.72 42.63
C LEU A 17 5.74 28.21 42.83
N ALA A 18 6.38 28.87 41.87
CA ALA A 18 6.66 30.30 41.92
C ALA A 18 5.37 31.13 41.97
N TRP A 19 4.36 30.76 41.16
CA TRP A 19 3.06 31.41 41.17
C TRP A 19 2.32 31.25 42.51
N ILE A 20 2.33 30.06 43.10
CA ILE A 20 1.72 29.83 44.42
C ILE A 20 2.46 30.60 45.50
N ALA A 21 3.79 30.60 45.48
CA ALA A 21 4.62 31.34 46.42
C ALA A 21 4.37 32.85 46.35
N TRP A 22 4.21 33.40 45.14
CA TRP A 22 3.84 34.80 44.91
C TRP A 22 2.48 35.13 45.51
N ARG A 23 1.46 34.28 45.29
CA ARG A 23 0.14 34.44 45.91
C ARG A 23 0.17 34.35 47.43
N ARG A 24 1.01 33.47 47.98
CA ARG A 24 1.19 33.28 49.43
C ARG A 24 2.14 34.30 50.06
N ARG A 25 2.84 35.11 49.25
CA ARG A 25 3.93 36.00 49.67
C ARG A 25 4.96 35.32 50.60
N SER A 26 5.30 34.06 50.30
CA SER A 26 6.16 33.24 51.17
C SER A 26 7.29 32.57 50.39
N LEU A 27 8.51 33.10 50.56
CA LEU A 27 9.73 32.52 50.00
C LEU A 27 10.10 31.20 50.71
N THR A 28 9.87 31.12 52.01
CA THR A 28 10.14 29.90 52.80
C THR A 28 9.29 28.73 52.33
N TRP A 29 8.03 28.97 51.96
CA TRP A 29 7.18 27.97 51.35
C TRP A 29 7.70 27.51 49.98
N PHE A 30 8.14 28.45 49.12
CA PHE A 30 8.73 28.13 47.82
C PHE A 30 9.94 27.20 47.96
N ILE A 31 10.85 27.52 48.87
CA ILE A 31 12.05 26.73 49.12
C ILE A 31 11.69 25.34 49.62
N ARG A 32 10.78 25.21 50.60
CA ARG A 32 10.35 23.90 51.13
C ARG A 32 9.66 23.06 50.06
N ALA A 33 8.69 23.63 49.35
CA ALA A 33 7.95 22.92 48.31
C ALA A 33 8.86 22.55 47.13
N GLY A 34 9.75 23.45 46.72
CA GLY A 34 10.77 23.20 45.70
C GLY A 34 11.72 22.08 46.12
N ALA A 35 12.25 22.12 47.35
CA ALA A 35 13.14 21.07 47.86
C ALA A 35 12.47 19.70 47.85
N ILE A 36 11.19 19.61 48.20
CA ILE A 36 10.43 18.35 48.14
C ILE A 36 10.26 17.90 46.69
N VAL A 37 9.72 18.75 45.81
CA VAL A 37 9.40 18.38 44.42
C VAL A 37 10.65 18.04 43.61
N PHE A 38 11.66 18.93 43.62
CA PHE A 38 12.90 18.73 42.87
C PHE A 38 13.82 17.71 43.55
N GLY A 39 13.82 17.62 44.88
CA GLY A 39 14.56 16.61 45.62
C GLY A 39 14.06 15.20 45.32
N LEU A 40 12.74 14.99 45.30
CA LEU A 40 12.15 13.70 44.90
C LEU A 40 12.44 13.40 43.42
N ALA A 41 12.33 14.38 42.53
CA ALA A 41 12.66 14.20 41.12
C ALA A 41 14.14 13.79 40.92
N MET A 42 15.05 14.41 41.68
CA MET A 42 16.48 14.08 41.68
C MET A 42 16.74 12.69 42.28
N ALA A 43 16.07 12.33 43.37
CA ALA A 43 16.21 10.99 43.96
C ALA A 43 15.76 9.89 43.00
N ILE A 44 14.64 10.10 42.29
CA ILE A 44 14.07 9.12 41.37
C ILE A 44 14.87 9.02 40.06
N ALA A 45 15.27 10.16 39.48
CA ALA A 45 15.78 10.21 38.11
C ALA A 45 17.19 10.79 37.96
N GLY A 46 17.73 11.45 39.00
CA GLY A 46 19.03 12.12 38.97
C GLY A 46 20.19 11.17 38.65
N TRP A 47 20.16 9.95 39.21
CA TRP A 47 21.16 8.92 38.94
C TRP A 47 21.22 8.56 37.44
N TRP A 48 20.09 8.59 36.74
CA TRP A 48 20.02 8.26 35.31
C TRP A 48 20.72 9.32 34.45
N TYR A 49 20.54 10.60 34.79
CA TYR A 49 21.23 11.70 34.12
C TYR A 49 22.73 11.66 34.40
N LEU A 50 23.13 11.40 35.64
CA LEU A 50 24.53 11.25 36.02
C LEU A 50 25.18 10.07 35.29
N ARG A 51 24.51 8.91 35.25
CA ARG A 51 24.94 7.73 34.48
C ARG A 51 25.16 8.09 33.00
N ASN A 52 24.21 8.75 32.36
CA ASN A 52 24.32 9.10 30.95
C ASN A 52 25.46 10.10 30.68
N TRP A 53 25.67 11.04 31.60
CA TRP A 53 26.82 11.95 31.52
C TRP A 53 28.14 11.19 31.60
N LEU A 54 28.29 10.29 32.58
CA LEU A 54 29.51 9.51 32.76
C LEU A 54 29.79 8.55 31.59
N LEU A 55 28.74 7.91 31.04
CA LEU A 55 28.90 6.93 29.97
C LEU A 55 28.99 7.54 28.57
N TYR A 56 28.24 8.62 28.30
CA TYR A 56 28.04 9.14 26.95
C TYR A 56 28.48 10.60 26.76
N GLY A 57 28.84 11.32 27.84
CA GLY A 57 29.09 12.76 27.80
C GLY A 57 27.85 13.59 27.42
N ASP A 58 26.65 13.01 27.57
CA ASP A 58 25.36 13.63 27.23
C ASP A 58 24.34 13.26 28.31
N LEU A 59 23.81 14.25 29.01
CA LEU A 59 22.80 14.06 30.08
C LEU A 59 21.56 13.30 29.58
N THR A 60 21.15 13.54 28.33
CA THR A 60 19.91 12.98 27.77
C THR A 60 20.10 11.62 27.11
N GLY A 61 21.35 11.22 26.80
CA GLY A 61 21.66 10.02 26.04
C GLY A 61 21.18 10.03 24.58
N LEU A 62 20.66 11.16 24.08
CA LEU A 62 20.10 11.26 22.73
C LEU A 62 21.16 11.13 21.65
N ARG A 63 22.36 11.66 21.89
CA ARG A 63 23.48 11.52 20.93
C ARG A 63 23.84 10.05 20.70
N ALA A 64 23.88 9.26 21.77
CA ALA A 64 24.15 7.83 21.69
C ALA A 64 23.01 7.10 20.97
N MET A 65 21.75 7.42 21.29
CA MET A 65 20.58 6.86 20.59
C MET A 65 20.62 7.14 19.08
N PHE A 66 20.92 8.38 18.67
CA PHE A 66 20.97 8.74 17.25
C PHE A 66 22.09 8.05 16.48
N LYS A 67 23.16 7.60 17.16
CA LYS A 67 24.21 6.78 16.52
C LYS A 67 23.72 5.37 16.18
N VAL A 68 22.79 4.83 16.97
CA VAL A 68 22.27 3.45 16.80
C VAL A 68 21.02 3.43 15.91
N VAL A 69 20.03 4.25 16.26
CA VAL A 69 18.71 4.27 15.58
C VAL A 69 18.75 5.09 14.29
N GLY A 70 19.78 5.93 14.13
CA GLY A 70 19.84 6.91 13.05
C GLY A 70 18.95 8.13 13.32
N ARG A 71 19.17 9.18 12.53
CA ARG A 71 18.28 10.33 12.45
C ARG A 71 17.34 10.15 11.27
N ARG A 72 16.21 10.86 11.26
CA ARG A 72 15.36 10.97 10.07
C ARG A 72 16.21 11.52 8.92
N GLN A 73 16.43 10.71 7.89
CA GLN A 73 17.09 11.11 6.64
C GLN A 73 16.01 11.23 5.56
N GLY A 74 15.94 12.34 4.83
CA GLY A 74 14.95 12.56 3.76
C GLY A 74 14.15 13.87 3.86
N LYS A 75 13.18 14.04 2.94
CA LYS A 75 12.44 15.27 2.58
C LYS A 75 12.10 16.18 3.80
N PRO A 76 12.22 17.52 3.65
CA PRO A 76 11.87 18.46 4.70
C PRO A 76 10.42 18.26 5.16
N ILE A 77 10.18 18.49 6.44
CA ILE A 77 8.86 18.40 7.05
C ILE A 77 7.97 19.45 6.39
N ASN A 78 6.98 18.99 5.65
CA ASN A 78 5.94 19.82 5.07
C ASN A 78 4.60 19.49 5.75
N PHE A 79 3.58 20.31 5.50
CA PHE A 79 2.28 20.13 6.11
C PHE A 79 1.68 18.74 5.80
N GLN A 80 1.86 18.25 4.58
CA GLN A 80 1.34 16.95 4.15
C GLN A 80 1.98 15.77 4.90
N SER A 81 3.30 15.80 5.12
CA SER A 81 4.00 14.75 5.87
C SER A 81 3.62 14.78 7.35
N LEU A 82 3.50 15.97 7.95
CA LEU A 82 2.98 16.10 9.32
C LEU A 82 1.54 15.62 9.46
N TRP A 83 0.69 15.85 8.45
CA TRP A 83 -0.69 15.40 8.48
C TRP A 83 -0.80 13.87 8.43
N GLY A 84 0.03 13.21 7.63
CA GLY A 84 0.16 11.75 7.61
C GLY A 84 0.59 11.20 8.98
N GLU A 85 1.63 11.79 9.58
CA GLU A 85 2.12 11.43 10.92
C GLU A 85 1.06 11.67 12.01
N PHE A 86 0.31 12.77 11.91
CA PHE A 86 -0.76 13.10 12.84
C PHE A 86 -1.90 12.08 12.80
N ARG A 87 -2.23 11.54 11.62
CA ARG A 87 -3.22 10.47 11.49
C ARG A 87 -2.78 9.22 12.27
N GLY A 88 -1.54 8.77 12.06
CA GLY A 88 -0.97 7.62 12.78
C GLY A 88 -0.86 7.86 14.29
N LEU A 89 -0.44 9.07 14.69
CA LEU A 89 -0.41 9.52 16.08
C LEU A 89 -1.78 9.36 16.77
N ARG A 90 -2.83 9.83 16.10
CA ARG A 90 -4.20 9.84 16.61
C ARG A 90 -4.77 8.44 16.75
N TRP A 91 -4.61 7.59 15.74
CA TRP A 91 -5.09 6.20 15.80
C TRP A 91 -4.37 5.41 16.90
N SER A 92 -3.05 5.56 17.00
CA SER A 92 -2.24 4.91 18.03
C SER A 92 -2.40 5.50 19.43
N PHE A 93 -2.93 6.72 19.57
CA PHE A 93 -3.31 7.27 20.87
C PHE A 93 -4.53 6.56 21.45
N TRP A 94 -5.50 6.23 20.60
CA TRP A 94 -6.75 5.58 21.02
C TRP A 94 -6.61 4.06 21.10
N ALA A 95 -6.44 3.39 19.96
CA ALA A 95 -6.46 1.92 19.89
C ALA A 95 -5.89 1.45 18.55
N LEU A 96 -4.59 1.21 18.50
CA LEU A 96 -3.88 0.59 17.39
C LEU A 96 -2.93 -0.45 17.96
N PHE A 97 -3.12 -1.72 17.61
CA PHE A 97 -2.44 -2.86 18.23
C PHE A 97 -1.45 -3.55 17.27
N GLY A 98 -0.70 -4.54 17.77
CA GLY A 98 0.13 -5.42 16.94
C GLY A 98 1.30 -4.74 16.22
N TRP A 99 1.91 -3.71 16.83
CA TRP A 99 2.90 -2.85 16.15
C TRP A 99 2.34 -2.16 14.90
N PHE A 100 1.29 -1.34 15.08
CA PHE A 100 0.70 -0.52 14.03
C PHE A 100 -0.01 -1.31 12.90
N SER A 101 -0.38 -2.56 13.15
CA SER A 101 -1.00 -3.45 12.15
C SER A 101 -2.49 -3.70 12.38
N ILE A 102 -2.95 -3.70 13.64
CA ILE A 102 -4.33 -4.05 13.99
C ILE A 102 -5.10 -2.78 14.32
N LEU A 103 -5.96 -2.35 13.39
CA LEU A 103 -6.79 -1.15 13.50
C LEU A 103 -8.16 -1.46 14.11
N LEU A 104 -8.77 -0.46 14.74
CA LEU A 104 -10.22 -0.46 14.95
C LEU A 104 -10.96 -0.22 13.63
N PRO A 105 -12.24 -0.61 13.53
CA PRO A 105 -13.11 -0.14 12.46
C PRO A 105 -13.05 1.39 12.33
N THR A 106 -13.00 1.90 11.09
CA THR A 106 -12.86 3.34 10.81
C THR A 106 -13.95 4.18 11.48
N SER A 107 -15.16 3.64 11.57
CA SER A 107 -16.30 4.25 12.26
C SER A 107 -16.02 4.54 13.76
N ALA A 108 -15.29 3.66 14.45
CA ALA A 108 -14.92 3.87 15.85
C ALA A 108 -13.96 5.07 15.98
N TYR A 109 -12.98 5.20 15.08
CA TYR A 109 -12.10 6.37 15.07
C TYR A 109 -12.88 7.66 14.78
N HIS A 110 -13.83 7.64 13.84
CA HIS A 110 -14.67 8.81 13.56
C HIS A 110 -15.54 9.21 14.76
N ALA A 111 -16.07 8.25 15.52
CA ALA A 111 -16.82 8.52 16.73
C ALA A 111 -15.94 9.17 17.83
N LEU A 112 -14.74 8.63 18.05
CA LEU A 112 -13.77 9.19 18.99
C LEU A 112 -13.32 10.60 18.59
N ASP A 113 -13.12 10.85 17.29
CA ASP A 113 -12.80 12.17 16.74
C ASP A 113 -13.96 13.15 16.95
N GLY A 114 -15.19 12.73 16.67
CA GLY A 114 -16.38 13.54 16.88
C GLY A 114 -16.54 13.99 18.33
N VAL A 115 -16.35 13.08 19.29
CA VAL A 115 -16.41 13.43 20.72
C VAL A 115 -15.25 14.34 21.13
N THR A 116 -14.05 14.11 20.59
CA THR A 116 -12.89 14.99 20.82
C THR A 116 -13.17 16.41 20.31
N LEU A 117 -13.75 16.55 19.11
CA LEU A 117 -14.12 17.83 18.52
C LEU A 117 -15.22 18.53 19.35
N LEU A 118 -16.26 17.80 19.76
CA LEU A 118 -17.31 18.34 20.63
C LEU A 118 -16.73 18.84 21.96
N ALA A 119 -15.79 18.10 22.54
CA ALA A 119 -15.11 18.53 23.76
C ALA A 119 -14.33 19.84 23.53
N LEU A 120 -13.59 19.97 22.42
CA LEU A 120 -12.87 21.19 22.08
C LEU A 120 -13.83 22.39 21.90
N ILE A 121 -14.91 22.21 21.15
CA ILE A 121 -15.96 23.24 20.99
C ILE A 121 -16.53 23.64 22.35
N GLY A 122 -16.81 22.66 23.21
CA GLY A 122 -17.31 22.90 24.55
C GLY A 122 -16.36 23.63 25.47
N LEU A 123 -15.05 23.42 25.31
CA LEU A 123 -14.02 24.14 26.04
C LEU A 123 -14.02 25.63 25.63
N VAL A 124 -14.14 25.91 24.32
CA VAL A 124 -14.26 27.28 23.78
C VAL A 124 -15.54 27.96 24.28
N VAL A 125 -16.68 27.27 24.22
CA VAL A 125 -17.97 27.80 24.72
C VAL A 125 -17.88 28.10 26.21
N TRP A 126 -17.26 27.23 27.00
CA TRP A 126 -17.06 27.48 28.42
C TRP A 126 -16.16 28.69 28.67
N LEU A 127 -15.03 28.81 27.94
CA LEU A 127 -14.12 29.95 28.05
C LEU A 127 -14.86 31.28 27.77
N ALA A 128 -15.69 31.30 26.72
CA ALA A 128 -16.46 32.48 26.33
C ALA A 128 -17.55 32.87 27.35
N ARG A 129 -18.22 31.91 27.98
CA ARG A 129 -19.34 32.16 28.91
C ARG A 129 -18.89 32.43 30.34
N ASP A 130 -18.06 31.54 30.88
CA ASP A 130 -17.77 31.46 32.32
C ASP A 130 -16.27 31.51 32.63
N GLY A 131 -15.40 31.42 31.61
CA GLY A 131 -13.96 31.25 31.76
C GLY A 131 -13.31 32.33 32.63
N GLY A 132 -13.55 33.60 32.31
CA GLY A 132 -12.94 34.74 33.00
C GLY A 132 -13.30 34.89 34.48
N LYS A 133 -14.45 34.31 34.91
CA LYS A 133 -14.93 34.39 36.30
C LYS A 133 -14.62 33.12 37.11
N SER A 134 -14.15 32.06 36.46
CA SER A 134 -13.98 30.76 37.08
C SER A 134 -12.64 30.61 37.79
N ARG A 135 -12.66 30.12 39.04
CA ARG A 135 -11.45 29.71 39.77
C ARG A 135 -10.69 28.57 39.08
N ALA A 136 -11.34 27.84 38.17
CA ALA A 136 -10.73 26.75 37.41
C ALA A 136 -9.91 27.21 36.20
N LEU A 137 -9.98 28.49 35.80
CA LEU A 137 -9.28 28.99 34.61
C LEU A 137 -7.77 28.77 34.67
N ILE A 138 -7.14 29.14 35.78
CA ILE A 138 -5.69 29.05 35.92
C ILE A 138 -5.22 27.58 35.94
N PRO A 139 -5.81 26.67 36.73
CA PRO A 139 -5.48 25.24 36.64
C PRO A 139 -5.65 24.66 35.23
N LEU A 140 -6.74 24.99 34.53
CA LEU A 140 -6.97 24.50 33.16
C LEU A 140 -5.99 25.10 32.16
N ALA A 141 -5.59 26.36 32.33
CA ALA A 141 -4.54 26.98 31.52
C ALA A 141 -3.18 26.31 31.73
N VAL A 142 -2.84 25.92 32.96
CA VAL A 142 -1.61 25.15 33.25
C VAL A 142 -1.64 23.78 32.57
N LEU A 143 -2.79 23.08 32.61
CA LEU A 143 -2.96 21.82 31.89
C LEU A 143 -2.89 22.00 30.37
N GLY A 144 -3.46 23.08 29.85
CA GLY A 144 -3.36 23.46 28.43
C GLY A 144 -1.92 23.75 28.02
N LEU A 145 -1.18 24.49 28.84
CA LEU A 145 0.25 24.76 28.62
C LEU A 145 1.05 23.46 28.63
N TRP A 146 0.79 22.55 29.56
CA TRP A 146 1.43 21.23 29.59
C TRP A 146 1.18 20.43 28.31
N LEU A 147 -0.05 20.43 27.82
CA LEU A 147 -0.42 19.78 26.57
C LEU A 147 0.32 20.39 25.38
N VAL A 148 0.36 21.72 25.28
CA VAL A 148 1.09 22.44 24.22
C VAL A 148 2.59 22.12 24.28
N MET A 149 3.23 22.18 25.45
CA MET A 149 4.64 21.84 25.61
C MET A 149 4.94 20.40 25.20
N THR A 150 4.05 19.46 25.53
CA THR A 150 4.17 18.04 25.14
C THR A 150 4.03 17.88 23.63
N PHE A 151 3.07 18.58 23.02
CA PHE A 151 2.85 18.54 21.58
C PHE A 151 4.01 19.16 20.80
N VAL A 152 4.54 20.32 21.23
CA VAL A 152 5.73 20.94 20.64
C VAL A 152 6.94 20.00 20.76
N SER A 153 7.11 19.35 21.92
CA SER A 153 8.16 18.35 22.12
C SER A 153 8.01 17.14 21.19
N LEU A 154 6.77 16.70 20.93
CA LEU A 154 6.46 15.62 20.01
C LEU A 154 6.73 16.01 18.55
N VAL A 155 6.34 17.21 18.13
CA VAL A 155 6.66 17.72 16.78
C VAL A 155 8.17 17.79 16.59
N ARG A 156 8.91 18.27 17.59
CA ARG A 156 10.37 18.23 17.59
C ARG A 156 10.90 16.80 17.54
N TRP A 157 10.35 15.87 18.29
CA TRP A 157 10.75 14.46 18.24
C TRP A 157 10.56 13.86 16.84
N THR A 158 9.37 14.07 16.26
CA THR A 158 8.99 13.64 14.90
C THR A 158 9.91 14.21 13.82
N SER A 159 10.48 15.40 14.08
CA SER A 159 11.46 16.02 13.19
C SER A 159 12.85 15.38 13.25
N LEU A 160 13.19 14.75 14.36
CA LEU A 160 14.52 14.20 14.59
C LEU A 160 14.61 12.70 14.27
N THR A 161 13.52 11.95 14.46
CA THR A 161 13.50 10.49 14.31
C THR A 161 12.14 10.02 13.77
N PRO A 162 12.12 8.98 12.92
CA PRO A 162 10.86 8.35 12.51
C PRO A 162 10.18 7.62 13.68
N GLY A 163 8.86 7.42 13.58
CA GLY A 163 8.09 6.68 14.60
C GLY A 163 7.29 7.58 15.54
N THR A 164 6.41 8.39 14.98
CA THR A 164 5.44 9.19 15.74
C THR A 164 4.34 8.29 16.29
N GLN A 165 4.17 8.26 17.62
CA GLN A 165 3.24 7.33 18.27
C GLN A 165 2.44 7.99 19.36
N GLY A 166 1.17 7.62 19.49
CA GLY A 166 0.23 8.19 20.46
C GLY A 166 0.68 8.06 21.90
N ARG A 167 1.40 6.98 22.23
CA ARG A 167 1.99 6.76 23.57
C ARG A 167 2.94 7.88 24.01
N LEU A 168 3.50 8.67 23.08
CA LEU A 168 4.34 9.81 23.40
C LEU A 168 3.56 10.99 24.01
N LEU A 169 2.23 11.01 23.85
CA LEU A 169 1.32 11.97 24.50
C LEU A 169 0.86 11.50 25.90
N PHE A 170 1.15 10.27 26.32
CA PHE A 170 0.71 9.75 27.62
C PHE A 170 1.18 10.57 28.83
N PRO A 171 2.36 11.22 28.84
CA PRO A 171 2.71 12.16 29.91
C PRO A 171 1.70 13.31 30.09
N ALA A 172 0.95 13.65 29.04
CA ALA A 172 -0.12 14.66 29.06
C ALA A 172 -1.54 14.06 29.16
N ILE A 173 -1.69 12.75 29.32
CA ILE A 173 -3.02 12.10 29.30
C ILE A 173 -3.96 12.67 30.37
N GLY A 174 -3.45 12.97 31.57
CA GLY A 174 -4.25 13.59 32.63
C GLY A 174 -4.77 14.98 32.23
N ALA A 175 -3.93 15.80 31.59
CA ALA A 175 -4.35 17.10 31.06
C ALA A 175 -5.37 16.94 29.94
N ILE A 176 -5.13 16.02 29.00
CA ILE A 176 -6.05 15.73 27.89
C ILE A 176 -7.42 15.33 28.45
N VAL A 177 -7.49 14.35 29.35
CA VAL A 177 -8.74 13.85 29.92
C VAL A 177 -9.49 14.96 30.67
N ILE A 178 -8.81 15.74 31.51
CA ILE A 178 -9.46 16.83 32.27
C ILE A 178 -10.01 17.91 31.33
N LEU A 179 -9.25 18.30 30.29
CA LEU A 179 -9.70 19.27 29.30
C LEU A 179 -10.87 18.74 28.47
N LEU A 180 -10.84 17.46 28.07
CA LEU A 180 -11.93 16.81 27.36
C LEU A 180 -13.22 16.78 28.20
N VAL A 181 -13.15 16.30 29.44
CA VAL A 181 -14.30 16.25 30.35
C VAL A 181 -14.84 17.65 30.63
N ARG A 182 -13.95 18.63 30.83
CA ARG A 182 -14.36 20.03 31.04
C ARG A 182 -15.08 20.59 29.82
N GLY A 183 -14.58 20.28 28.63
CA GLY A 183 -15.14 20.67 27.36
C GLY A 183 -16.54 20.09 27.14
N LEU A 184 -16.70 18.77 27.25
CA LEU A 184 -18.01 18.11 27.15
C LEU A 184 -19.02 18.67 28.17
N SER A 185 -18.56 18.95 29.39
CA SER A 185 -19.38 19.60 30.42
C SER A 185 -19.79 21.02 30.06
N GLY A 186 -19.04 21.72 29.21
CA GLY A 186 -19.32 23.08 28.74
C GLY A 186 -20.52 23.16 27.79
N LEU A 187 -20.76 22.11 27.00
CA LEU A 187 -21.92 22.01 26.10
C LEU A 187 -23.17 21.47 26.81
N ALA A 188 -22.99 20.63 27.83
CA ALA A 188 -24.08 19.95 28.51
C ALA A 188 -24.83 20.84 29.52
N PRO A 189 -26.18 20.82 29.53
CA PRO A 189 -26.99 21.40 30.59
C PRO A 189 -26.63 20.81 31.96
N LEU A 190 -26.65 21.62 33.03
CA LEU A 190 -26.24 21.22 34.39
C LEU A 190 -26.86 19.89 34.86
N ARG A 191 -28.15 19.68 34.55
CA ARG A 191 -28.91 18.45 34.87
C ARG A 191 -28.38 17.17 34.20
N TRP A 192 -27.77 17.27 33.01
CA TRP A 192 -27.34 16.12 32.21
C TRP A 192 -25.84 15.86 32.23
N ARG A 193 -25.02 16.78 32.78
CA ARG A 193 -23.55 16.68 32.78
C ARG A 193 -23.04 15.34 33.31
N ARG A 194 -23.52 14.92 34.48
CA ARG A 194 -23.09 13.65 35.11
C ARG A 194 -23.46 12.45 34.25
N VAL A 195 -24.66 12.46 33.68
CA VAL A 195 -25.16 11.37 32.82
C VAL A 195 -24.33 11.28 31.54
N ILE A 196 -24.04 12.40 30.87
CA ILE A 196 -23.24 12.43 29.64
C ILE A 196 -21.80 11.94 29.91
N ILE A 197 -21.17 12.39 31.00
CA ILE A 197 -19.82 11.94 31.36
C ILE A 197 -19.83 10.45 31.71
N ALA A 198 -20.80 9.99 32.51
CA ALA A 198 -20.92 8.58 32.87
C ALA A 198 -21.16 7.69 31.64
N ALA A 199 -22.04 8.11 30.73
CA ALA A 199 -22.30 7.41 29.47
C ALA A 199 -21.05 7.34 28.60
N TRP A 200 -20.27 8.43 28.54
CA TRP A 200 -18.99 8.44 27.82
C TRP A 200 -17.95 7.50 28.44
N CYS A 201 -17.78 7.53 29.76
CA CYS A 201 -16.90 6.60 30.46
C CYS A 201 -17.33 5.14 30.26
N ALA A 202 -18.63 4.86 30.32
CA ALA A 202 -19.18 3.54 30.05
C ALA A 202 -18.93 3.10 28.60
N ALA A 203 -19.08 3.99 27.62
CA ALA A 203 -18.79 3.71 26.22
C ALA A 203 -17.30 3.40 25.99
N LEU A 204 -16.39 4.17 26.61
CA LEU A 204 -14.95 3.89 26.55
C LEU A 204 -14.59 2.56 27.23
N LEU A 205 -15.22 2.23 28.35
CA LEU A 205 -15.03 0.95 29.03
C LEU A 205 -15.56 -0.22 28.18
N ALA A 206 -16.74 -0.07 27.57
CA ALA A 206 -17.31 -1.06 26.66
C ALA A 206 -16.41 -1.28 25.44
N LEU A 207 -15.89 -0.21 24.83
CA LEU A 207 -14.93 -0.31 23.73
C LEU A 207 -13.65 -1.03 24.18
N ALA A 208 -13.07 -0.62 25.31
CA ALA A 208 -11.83 -1.21 25.83
C ALA A 208 -11.97 -2.69 26.19
N THR A 209 -13.12 -3.10 26.72
CA THR A 209 -13.41 -4.50 27.06
C THR A 209 -13.80 -5.34 25.83
N TRP A 210 -14.37 -4.73 24.80
CA TRP A 210 -14.65 -5.38 23.52
C TRP A 210 -13.39 -5.61 22.68
N CYS A 211 -12.43 -4.67 22.67
CA CYS A 211 -11.20 -4.75 21.85
C CYS A 211 -10.47 -6.11 21.92
N PRO A 212 -10.21 -6.72 23.09
CA PRO A 212 -9.58 -8.04 23.18
C PRO A 212 -10.32 -9.13 22.41
N VAL A 213 -11.66 -9.11 22.43
CA VAL A 213 -12.49 -10.19 21.88
C VAL A 213 -12.93 -9.91 20.44
N GLY A 214 -13.28 -8.66 20.12
CA GLY A 214 -13.80 -8.27 18.82
C GLY A 214 -12.76 -7.84 17.80
N VAL A 215 -11.54 -7.51 18.24
CA VAL A 215 -10.48 -6.99 17.36
C VAL A 215 -9.20 -7.80 17.48
N ILE A 216 -8.66 -7.95 18.69
CA ILE A 216 -7.37 -8.62 18.90
C ILE A 216 -7.49 -10.13 18.64
N ARG A 217 -8.42 -10.83 19.31
CA ARG A 217 -8.57 -12.28 19.14
C ARG A 217 -8.82 -12.70 17.67
N PRO A 218 -9.71 -12.06 16.89
CA PRO A 218 -9.91 -12.40 15.49
C PRO A 218 -8.67 -12.12 14.63
N ALA A 219 -7.93 -11.04 14.91
CA ALA A 219 -6.70 -10.72 14.18
C ALA A 219 -5.58 -11.74 14.40
N TYR A 220 -5.60 -12.47 15.54
CA TYR A 220 -4.68 -13.57 15.85
C TYR A 220 -5.32 -14.96 15.66
N ALA A 221 -6.48 -15.05 15.00
CA ALA A 221 -7.10 -16.32 14.70
C ALA A 221 -6.23 -17.09 13.67
N ARG A 222 -6.04 -18.38 13.92
CA ARG A 222 -5.34 -19.26 12.98
C ARG A 222 -6.12 -19.40 11.68
N PRO A 223 -5.44 -19.68 10.55
CA PRO A 223 -6.12 -20.12 9.34
C PRO A 223 -7.08 -21.27 9.64
N ALA A 224 -8.23 -21.27 8.96
CA ALA A 224 -9.20 -22.34 9.14
C ALA A 224 -8.62 -23.63 8.55
N ALA A 225 -8.52 -24.66 9.39
CA ALA A 225 -8.35 -26.02 8.91
C ALA A 225 -9.66 -26.47 8.26
N ILE A 226 -9.57 -26.89 7.01
CA ILE A 226 -10.71 -27.28 6.18
C ILE A 226 -10.51 -28.70 5.65
N THR A 227 -11.52 -29.22 4.97
CA THR A 227 -11.43 -30.47 4.22
C THR A 227 -11.30 -30.19 2.73
N GLU A 228 -10.92 -31.21 1.96
CA GLU A 228 -10.82 -31.11 0.51
C GLU A 228 -12.17 -30.76 -0.16
N ALA A 229 -13.29 -31.16 0.44
CA ALA A 229 -14.63 -30.83 -0.03
C ALA A 229 -14.99 -29.34 0.13
N ASP A 230 -14.29 -28.61 1.00
CA ASP A 230 -14.49 -27.17 1.21
C ASP A 230 -13.75 -26.32 0.17
N ILE A 231 -12.85 -26.93 -0.61
CA ILE A 231 -12.15 -26.26 -1.71
C ILE A 231 -13.14 -26.09 -2.87
N PRO A 232 -13.36 -24.86 -3.37
CA PRO A 232 -14.32 -24.64 -4.44
C PRO A 232 -13.98 -25.46 -5.70
N ALA A 233 -14.94 -26.27 -6.17
CA ALA A 233 -14.73 -27.22 -7.26
C ALA A 233 -14.42 -26.60 -8.63
N HIS A 234 -14.65 -25.29 -8.80
CA HIS A 234 -14.34 -24.56 -10.02
C HIS A 234 -12.87 -24.12 -10.10
N LEU A 235 -12.12 -24.20 -8.98
CA LEU A 235 -10.72 -23.82 -8.96
C LEU A 235 -9.87 -24.90 -9.63
N PRO A 236 -8.88 -24.52 -10.45
CA PRO A 236 -7.93 -25.46 -10.99
C PRO A 236 -7.11 -26.06 -9.84
N ARG A 237 -6.93 -27.39 -9.87
CA ARG A 237 -6.03 -28.08 -8.95
C ARG A 237 -4.60 -27.87 -9.40
N LEU A 238 -3.75 -27.43 -8.47
CA LEU A 238 -2.33 -27.19 -8.70
C LEU A 238 -1.50 -28.39 -8.26
N ASP A 239 -1.85 -28.97 -7.11
CA ASP A 239 -1.20 -30.13 -6.48
C ASP A 239 0.35 -30.06 -6.53
N HIS A 240 0.90 -28.86 -6.31
CA HIS A 240 2.35 -28.63 -6.40
C HIS A 240 3.04 -28.86 -5.05
N ASP A 241 4.12 -29.64 -5.07
CA ASP A 241 4.89 -30.02 -3.88
C ASP A 241 6.11 -29.12 -3.64
N TYR A 242 6.21 -28.61 -2.42
CA TYR A 242 7.35 -27.87 -1.90
C TYR A 242 8.17 -28.73 -0.94
N TRP A 243 9.46 -28.41 -0.83
CA TRP A 243 10.39 -28.95 0.16
C TRP A 243 10.43 -30.48 0.14
N GLY A 244 10.58 -31.07 -1.05
CA GLY A 244 10.62 -32.51 -1.24
C GLY A 244 9.31 -33.22 -0.89
N GLY A 245 8.16 -32.58 -1.11
CA GLY A 245 6.84 -33.17 -0.86
C GLY A 245 6.39 -33.12 0.60
N LYS A 246 6.87 -32.15 1.37
CA LYS A 246 6.39 -31.92 2.75
C LYS A 246 5.14 -31.03 2.80
N ILE A 247 5.05 -30.06 1.89
CA ILE A 247 3.95 -29.11 1.78
C ILE A 247 3.42 -29.16 0.35
N ARG A 248 2.10 -29.18 0.17
CA ARG A 248 1.46 -29.10 -1.15
C ARG A 248 0.57 -27.87 -1.24
N LEU A 249 0.65 -27.14 -2.35
CA LEU A 249 -0.35 -26.14 -2.72
C LEU A 249 -1.41 -26.80 -3.58
N LEU A 250 -2.63 -26.90 -3.05
CA LEU A 250 -3.76 -27.57 -3.71
C LEU A 250 -4.44 -26.65 -4.74
N ALA A 251 -4.68 -25.40 -4.36
CA ALA A 251 -5.40 -24.42 -5.19
C ALA A 251 -5.02 -22.98 -4.79
N CYS A 252 -5.29 -22.05 -5.70
CA CYS A 252 -5.20 -20.62 -5.47
C CYS A 252 -6.46 -19.94 -6.01
N GLU A 253 -7.03 -19.04 -5.22
CA GLU A 253 -8.28 -18.33 -5.51
C GLU A 253 -8.05 -16.82 -5.42
N PHE A 254 -8.58 -16.09 -6.39
CA PHE A 254 -8.63 -14.63 -6.37
C PHE A 254 -10.06 -14.19 -6.05
N ASP A 255 -10.20 -13.16 -5.22
CA ASP A 255 -11.52 -12.58 -4.92
C ASP A 255 -12.17 -11.88 -6.12
N ARG A 256 -11.37 -11.58 -7.14
CA ARG A 256 -11.80 -10.94 -8.39
C ARG A 256 -10.86 -11.28 -9.54
N GLN A 257 -11.41 -11.32 -10.74
CA GLN A 257 -10.70 -11.61 -11.99
C GLN A 257 -10.25 -10.34 -12.73
N ILE A 258 -10.78 -9.17 -12.36
CA ILE A 258 -10.40 -7.88 -12.94
C ILE A 258 -9.97 -6.96 -11.80
N VAL A 259 -8.79 -6.36 -11.94
CA VAL A 259 -8.17 -5.47 -10.95
C VAL A 259 -7.62 -4.24 -11.67
N HIS A 260 -7.55 -3.11 -10.97
CA HIS A 260 -6.94 -1.89 -11.48
C HIS A 260 -5.67 -1.51 -10.72
N PRO A 261 -4.76 -0.73 -11.33
CA PRO A 261 -3.61 -0.16 -10.62
C PRO A 261 -4.02 0.58 -9.34
N GLY A 262 -3.25 0.37 -8.27
CA GLY A 262 -3.50 0.92 -6.93
C GLY A 262 -4.54 0.18 -6.09
N GLU A 263 -5.20 -0.87 -6.61
CA GLU A 263 -6.15 -1.68 -5.84
C GLU A 263 -5.49 -2.87 -5.14
N THR A 264 -6.18 -3.45 -4.16
CA THR A 264 -5.67 -4.60 -3.37
C THR A 264 -6.39 -5.89 -3.74
N VAL A 265 -5.73 -6.82 -4.41
CA VAL A 265 -6.29 -8.15 -4.70
C VAL A 265 -6.18 -9.05 -3.48
N SER A 266 -7.21 -9.85 -3.22
CA SER A 266 -7.16 -10.86 -2.17
C SER A 266 -6.92 -12.24 -2.76
N ILE A 267 -5.88 -12.90 -2.27
CA ILE A 267 -5.39 -14.18 -2.77
C ILE A 267 -5.56 -15.19 -1.64
N THR A 268 -6.34 -16.25 -1.89
CA THR A 268 -6.52 -17.36 -0.94
C THR A 268 -5.74 -18.57 -1.43
N LEU A 269 -4.82 -19.04 -0.60
CA LEU A 269 -3.98 -20.20 -0.86
C LEU A 269 -4.48 -21.38 -0.03
N TYR A 270 -4.63 -22.52 -0.69
CA TYR A 270 -5.09 -23.77 -0.09
C TYR A 270 -3.90 -24.70 0.08
N TRP A 271 -3.37 -24.78 1.30
CA TRP A 271 -2.18 -25.55 1.60
C TRP A 271 -2.53 -26.91 2.21
N GLN A 272 -1.72 -27.93 1.97
CA GLN A 272 -1.79 -29.21 2.66
C GLN A 272 -0.42 -29.57 3.22
N ALA A 273 -0.37 -29.91 4.50
CA ALA A 273 0.81 -30.52 5.08
C ALA A 273 0.80 -32.02 4.77
N LEU A 274 1.81 -32.52 4.08
CA LEU A 274 1.94 -33.95 3.76
C LEU A 274 2.76 -34.69 4.81
N GLN A 275 3.73 -34.00 5.43
CA GLN A 275 4.66 -34.55 6.42
C GLN A 275 4.93 -33.53 7.53
N PRO A 276 5.52 -33.94 8.67
CA PRO A 276 6.03 -33.00 9.67
C PRO A 276 7.07 -32.05 9.08
N ILE A 277 6.99 -30.78 9.45
CA ILE A 277 7.87 -29.71 8.97
C ILE A 277 8.62 -29.15 10.19
N ASP A 278 9.95 -29.04 10.09
CA ASP A 278 10.78 -28.62 11.23
C ASP A 278 11.14 -27.12 11.19
N ASP A 279 11.16 -26.52 10.00
CA ASP A 279 11.49 -25.10 9.79
C ASP A 279 10.22 -24.27 9.53
N ASP A 280 10.26 -23.01 9.99
CA ASP A 280 9.21 -22.03 9.73
C ASP A 280 9.41 -21.37 8.35
N ALA A 281 8.44 -21.59 7.46
CA ALA A 281 8.47 -21.07 6.11
C ALA A 281 8.19 -19.55 6.08
N LEU A 282 8.97 -18.85 5.27
CA LEU A 282 8.68 -17.53 4.74
C LEU A 282 7.91 -17.70 3.43
N LEU A 283 6.72 -17.12 3.37
CA LEU A 283 5.91 -17.04 2.16
C LEU A 283 6.26 -15.76 1.40
N TYR A 284 6.44 -15.88 0.10
CA TYR A 284 6.37 -14.75 -0.82
C TYR A 284 5.26 -14.96 -1.84
N ILE A 285 4.58 -13.87 -2.16
CA ILE A 285 3.62 -13.77 -3.26
C ILE A 285 4.09 -12.60 -4.11
N THR A 286 4.31 -12.85 -5.39
CA THR A 286 4.76 -11.86 -6.36
C THR A 286 3.75 -11.80 -7.49
N LEU A 287 3.36 -10.61 -7.89
CA LEU A 287 2.45 -10.33 -9.00
C LEU A 287 3.27 -9.71 -10.12
N LEU A 288 3.31 -10.39 -11.25
CA LEU A 288 4.13 -10.03 -12.41
C LEU A 288 3.20 -9.56 -13.54
N GLY A 289 3.41 -8.33 -13.98
CA GLY A 289 2.69 -7.69 -15.09
C GLY A 289 3.46 -7.81 -16.40
N ARG A 290 3.28 -6.80 -17.26
CA ARG A 290 3.89 -6.72 -18.59
C ARG A 290 5.42 -6.86 -18.51
N GLU A 291 6.01 -7.69 -19.36
CA GLU A 291 7.45 -7.99 -19.41
C GLU A 291 8.06 -8.35 -18.05
N TRP A 292 7.31 -9.08 -17.21
CA TRP A 292 7.72 -9.46 -15.85
C TRP A 292 7.93 -8.28 -14.89
N GLU A 293 7.31 -7.14 -15.17
CA GLU A 293 7.27 -6.01 -14.25
C GLU A 293 6.68 -6.44 -12.89
N LEU A 294 7.30 -6.01 -11.80
CA LEU A 294 6.78 -6.24 -10.46
C LEU A 294 5.54 -5.37 -10.20
N ALA A 295 4.36 -5.89 -10.53
CA ALA A 295 3.08 -5.22 -10.33
C ALA A 295 2.67 -5.19 -8.85
N GLY A 296 3.13 -6.13 -8.03
CA GLY A 296 2.89 -6.13 -6.59
C GLY A 296 3.62 -7.28 -5.90
N SER A 297 3.85 -7.16 -4.59
CA SER A 297 4.42 -8.27 -3.82
C SER A 297 4.03 -8.24 -2.35
N LEU A 298 4.10 -9.40 -1.72
CA LEU A 298 3.90 -9.60 -0.29
C LEU A 298 4.88 -10.67 0.20
N ASN A 299 5.66 -10.31 1.22
CA ASN A 299 6.46 -11.27 1.99
C ASN A 299 5.87 -11.38 3.38
N SER A 300 5.60 -12.60 3.82
CA SER A 300 4.98 -12.88 5.12
C SER A 300 5.34 -14.28 5.60
N TYR A 301 4.66 -14.72 6.66
CA TYR A 301 4.65 -16.12 7.09
C TYR A 301 3.25 -16.68 6.85
N PRO A 302 3.12 -18.02 6.69
CA PRO A 302 1.81 -18.65 6.72
C PRO A 302 0.96 -18.24 7.92
N GLY A 303 -0.33 -18.01 7.68
CA GLY A 303 -1.31 -17.49 8.62
C GLY A 303 -0.98 -16.10 9.18
N TRP A 304 -0.33 -15.24 8.38
CA TRP A 304 0.20 -13.94 8.83
C TRP A 304 1.15 -14.06 10.05
N GLY A 305 1.83 -15.21 10.18
CA GLY A 305 2.74 -15.52 11.29
C GLY A 305 2.05 -16.04 12.55
N THR A 306 0.73 -16.29 12.51
CA THR A 306 -0.01 -16.85 13.66
C THR A 306 0.01 -18.37 13.72
N TYR A 307 0.33 -19.02 12.59
CA TYR A 307 0.37 -20.48 12.47
C TYR A 307 1.52 -20.92 11.56
N PRO A 308 2.77 -20.84 12.06
CA PRO A 308 3.95 -21.22 11.30
C PRO A 308 3.94 -22.71 10.92
N THR A 309 4.68 -23.05 9.87
CA THR A 309 4.67 -24.41 9.26
C THR A 309 5.13 -25.49 10.21
N SER A 310 5.98 -25.19 11.20
CA SER A 310 6.35 -26.16 12.24
C SER A 310 5.20 -26.65 13.12
N LEU A 311 4.07 -25.92 13.13
CA LEU A 311 2.87 -26.31 13.87
C LEU A 311 1.87 -27.09 13.03
N TRP A 312 2.07 -27.18 11.71
CA TRP A 312 1.14 -27.84 10.80
C TRP A 312 1.14 -29.34 11.05
N ARG A 313 -0.05 -29.95 11.03
CA ARG A 313 -0.20 -31.38 11.24
C ARG A 313 -0.26 -32.11 9.89
N PRO A 314 0.42 -33.25 9.72
CA PRO A 314 0.26 -34.05 8.50
C PRO A 314 -1.22 -34.35 8.20
N GLY A 315 -1.62 -34.15 6.95
CA GLY A 315 -2.99 -34.26 6.45
C GLY A 315 -3.85 -33.00 6.63
N GLU A 316 -3.40 -32.00 7.40
CA GLU A 316 -4.13 -30.75 7.61
C GLU A 316 -4.17 -29.93 6.30
N ILE A 317 -5.37 -29.50 5.90
CA ILE A 317 -5.57 -28.57 4.80
C ILE A 317 -5.93 -27.20 5.39
N LEU A 318 -5.21 -26.16 4.99
CA LEU A 318 -5.35 -24.81 5.51
C LEU A 318 -5.83 -23.87 4.41
N ARG A 319 -6.88 -23.11 4.71
CA ARG A 319 -7.32 -21.99 3.90
C ARG A 319 -6.70 -20.71 4.43
N ASP A 320 -5.75 -20.15 3.68
CA ASP A 320 -4.97 -18.99 4.09
C ASP A 320 -5.19 -17.80 3.15
N ARG A 321 -5.46 -16.61 3.69
CA ARG A 321 -5.91 -15.46 2.89
C ARG A 321 -4.96 -14.28 3.04
N TYR A 322 -4.52 -13.77 1.90
CA TYR A 322 -3.58 -12.68 1.76
C TYR A 322 -4.18 -11.50 0.99
N GLN A 323 -3.57 -10.33 1.17
CA GLN A 323 -3.93 -9.11 0.48
C GLN A 323 -2.67 -8.50 -0.11
N VAL A 324 -2.64 -8.35 -1.43
CA VAL A 324 -1.51 -7.79 -2.17
C VAL A 324 -1.99 -6.54 -2.91
N THR A 325 -1.31 -5.42 -2.67
CA THR A 325 -1.63 -4.15 -3.33
C THR A 325 -0.88 -4.05 -4.64
N ILE A 326 -1.63 -3.79 -5.73
CA ILE A 326 -1.07 -3.51 -7.04
C ILE A 326 -0.46 -2.11 -7.03
N SER A 327 0.74 -1.97 -7.59
CA SER A 327 1.42 -0.71 -7.79
C SER A 327 0.50 0.25 -8.56
N PRO A 328 0.33 1.51 -8.12
CA PRO A 328 -0.38 2.53 -8.88
C PRO A 328 0.22 2.79 -10.27
N ASP A 329 1.52 2.51 -10.42
CA ASP A 329 2.28 2.73 -11.65
C ASP A 329 2.36 1.46 -12.53
N ALA A 330 1.73 0.35 -12.10
CA ALA A 330 1.75 -0.90 -12.86
C ALA A 330 1.16 -0.71 -14.26
N ARG A 331 1.89 -1.17 -15.29
CA ARG A 331 1.42 -1.07 -16.68
C ARG A 331 0.20 -1.95 -16.90
N ALA A 332 -0.84 -1.37 -17.51
CA ALA A 332 -2.08 -2.03 -17.89
C ALA A 332 -2.46 -1.68 -19.34
N PRO A 333 -3.16 -2.56 -20.09
CA PRO A 333 -3.65 -3.86 -19.66
C PRO A 333 -2.56 -4.95 -19.65
N THR A 334 -2.74 -5.98 -18.84
CA THR A 334 -1.93 -7.22 -18.83
C THR A 334 -2.66 -8.36 -18.11
N LEU A 335 -2.42 -9.60 -18.54
CA LEU A 335 -2.76 -10.80 -17.76
C LEU A 335 -1.69 -10.98 -16.70
N CYS A 336 -2.00 -10.53 -15.49
CA CYS A 336 -1.05 -10.57 -14.39
C CYS A 336 -0.84 -12.01 -13.94
N ARG A 337 0.44 -12.42 -13.85
CA ARG A 337 0.87 -13.73 -13.38
C ARG A 337 1.17 -13.69 -11.89
N ILE A 338 0.94 -14.80 -11.20
CA ILE A 338 1.24 -14.94 -9.78
C ILE A 338 2.35 -15.96 -9.53
N ASP A 339 3.37 -15.54 -8.81
CA ASP A 339 4.40 -16.43 -8.30
C ASP A 339 4.23 -16.58 -6.80
N VAL A 340 4.07 -17.83 -6.35
CA VAL A 340 3.97 -18.17 -4.94
C VAL A 340 5.14 -19.06 -4.59
N GLY A 341 5.80 -18.77 -3.47
CA GLY A 341 6.81 -19.68 -2.98
C GLY A 341 7.04 -19.62 -1.48
N LEU A 342 7.64 -20.71 -1.00
CA LEU A 342 8.04 -20.89 0.38
C LEU A 342 9.56 -20.95 0.44
N THR A 343 10.17 -20.26 1.40
CA THR A 343 11.61 -20.34 1.67
C THR A 343 11.87 -20.30 3.17
N THR A 344 13.13 -20.33 3.61
CA THR A 344 13.49 -20.23 5.04
C THR A 344 14.26 -18.96 5.34
N LEU A 345 14.19 -18.45 6.57
CA LEU A 345 14.94 -17.26 6.97
C LEU A 345 16.46 -17.47 6.82
N LYS A 346 16.95 -18.66 7.17
CA LYS A 346 18.36 -19.05 6.99
C LYS A 346 18.78 -18.84 5.53
N ARG A 347 17.97 -19.29 4.57
CA ARG A 347 18.24 -19.10 3.13
C ARG A 347 18.11 -17.65 2.68
N ALA A 348 17.06 -16.94 3.11
CA ALA A 348 16.85 -15.52 2.77
C ALA A 348 18.02 -14.62 3.25
N THR A 349 18.68 -15.00 4.35
CA THR A 349 19.89 -14.32 4.86
C THR A 349 21.21 -14.82 4.26
N GLY A 350 21.16 -15.69 3.24
CA GLY A 350 22.33 -16.25 2.57
C GLY A 350 23.08 -17.31 3.38
N MET A 351 22.47 -17.88 4.42
CA MET A 351 23.07 -18.90 5.30
C MET A 351 22.71 -20.34 4.92
N ALA A 352 22.03 -20.58 3.80
CA ALA A 352 21.69 -21.92 3.31
C ALA A 352 22.37 -22.24 1.98
N THR A 353 22.72 -23.52 1.77
CA THR A 353 23.57 -23.99 0.66
C THR A 353 22.87 -24.91 -0.35
N ASN A 354 21.59 -25.26 -0.17
CA ASN A 354 20.88 -26.22 -1.03
C ASN A 354 19.75 -25.56 -1.81
N ASP A 355 19.57 -26.01 -3.06
CA ASP A 355 18.92 -25.25 -4.12
C ASP A 355 17.43 -25.56 -4.37
N ASP A 356 16.76 -26.31 -3.50
CA ASP A 356 15.47 -26.96 -3.82
C ASP A 356 14.22 -26.09 -3.55
N ASP A 357 14.30 -24.78 -3.80
CA ASP A 357 13.13 -23.88 -3.83
C ASP A 357 12.94 -23.40 -5.26
N SER A 358 12.23 -24.18 -6.08
CA SER A 358 11.70 -23.62 -7.33
C SER A 358 10.47 -22.77 -6.98
N PRO A 359 10.38 -21.50 -7.41
CA PRO A 359 9.11 -20.77 -7.33
C PRO A 359 8.04 -21.59 -8.02
N VAL A 360 6.85 -21.68 -7.42
CA VAL A 360 5.69 -22.09 -8.20
C VAL A 360 5.27 -20.88 -8.99
N VAL A 361 5.66 -20.89 -10.26
CA VAL A 361 4.99 -20.11 -11.28
C VAL A 361 3.63 -20.78 -11.45
N PHE A 362 2.67 -20.32 -10.67
CA PHE A 362 1.28 -20.67 -10.92
C PHE A 362 0.77 -19.68 -11.96
N GLU A 363 0.38 -20.16 -13.14
CA GLU A 363 -0.35 -19.32 -14.10
C GLU A 363 -1.80 -19.12 -13.65
N GLY A 364 -1.99 -18.60 -12.44
CA GLY A 364 -3.21 -17.90 -12.07
C GLY A 364 -3.18 -16.54 -12.74
N GLN A 365 -4.16 -16.29 -13.61
CA GLN A 365 -4.23 -15.04 -14.35
C GLN A 365 -5.45 -14.26 -13.88
N PHE A 366 -5.24 -12.99 -13.56
CA PHE A 366 -6.32 -12.01 -13.49
C PHE A 366 -5.97 -10.85 -14.40
N LYS A 367 -7.00 -10.19 -14.94
CA LYS A 367 -6.83 -9.04 -15.82
C LYS A 367 -6.49 -7.82 -14.97
N LEU A 368 -5.29 -7.27 -15.16
CA LEU A 368 -4.97 -5.93 -14.70
C LEU A 368 -5.34 -4.97 -15.82
N VAL A 369 -6.40 -4.17 -15.64
CA VAL A 369 -6.92 -3.26 -16.67
C VAL A 369 -6.82 -1.81 -16.20
N PRO A 370 -6.57 -0.86 -17.12
CA PRO A 370 -6.51 0.55 -16.72
C PRO A 370 -7.88 1.02 -16.21
N ARG A 371 -7.88 2.01 -15.32
CA ARG A 371 -9.14 2.61 -14.82
C ARG A 371 -9.92 3.32 -15.94
N GLN A 372 -9.18 3.81 -16.92
CA GLN A 372 -9.70 4.46 -18.10
C GLN A 372 -8.89 3.96 -19.29
N TRP A 373 -9.58 3.44 -20.29
CA TRP A 373 -8.95 3.03 -21.54
C TRP A 373 -8.39 4.26 -22.28
N PRO A 374 -7.27 4.10 -23.00
CA PRO A 374 -6.64 5.20 -23.71
C PRO A 374 -7.58 5.74 -24.80
N MET A 375 -7.50 7.04 -25.04
CA MET A 375 -8.13 7.65 -26.20
C MET A 375 -7.21 7.45 -27.40
N VAL A 376 -7.79 7.29 -28.58
CA VAL A 376 -7.02 7.25 -29.83
C VAL A 376 -6.35 8.60 -30.03
N GLU A 377 -5.03 8.57 -30.19
CA GLU A 377 -4.24 9.72 -30.62
C GLU A 377 -3.72 9.46 -32.05
N GLY A 378 -3.67 10.50 -32.88
CA GLY A 378 -3.21 10.37 -34.27
C GLY A 378 -4.34 10.17 -35.27
N GLN A 379 -4.15 9.24 -36.21
CA GLN A 379 -5.13 9.00 -37.28
C GLN A 379 -6.22 8.04 -36.81
N HIS A 380 -7.48 8.43 -37.01
CA HIS A 380 -8.63 7.57 -36.75
C HIS A 380 -8.96 6.70 -37.96
N THR A 381 -9.34 5.46 -37.68
CA THR A 381 -9.69 4.45 -38.68
C THR A 381 -10.92 3.66 -38.25
N ASP A 382 -11.53 2.91 -39.17
CA ASP A 382 -12.61 1.95 -38.85
C ASP A 382 -12.42 0.70 -39.72
N PHE A 383 -11.24 0.07 -39.60
CA PHE A 383 -10.97 -1.19 -40.28
C PHE A 383 -11.40 -2.33 -39.37
N ARG A 384 -12.28 -3.21 -39.87
CA ARG A 384 -12.73 -4.40 -39.13
C ARG A 384 -11.99 -5.63 -39.61
N LEU A 385 -11.40 -6.38 -38.70
CA LEU A 385 -10.67 -7.61 -38.96
C LEU A 385 -11.45 -8.78 -38.37
N GLY A 386 -12.06 -9.58 -39.25
CA GLY A 386 -13.10 -10.52 -38.85
C GLY A 386 -14.30 -9.79 -38.23
N ASP A 387 -14.97 -10.45 -37.28
CA ASP A 387 -16.19 -9.94 -36.66
C ASP A 387 -15.96 -9.17 -35.35
N GLN A 388 -14.78 -9.35 -34.72
CA GLN A 388 -14.57 -8.96 -33.32
C GLN A 388 -13.36 -8.06 -33.06
N ILE A 389 -12.51 -7.79 -34.05
CA ILE A 389 -11.34 -6.91 -33.89
C ILE A 389 -11.51 -5.71 -34.81
N SER A 390 -11.34 -4.51 -34.29
CA SER A 390 -11.30 -3.28 -35.10
C SER A 390 -10.01 -2.53 -34.86
N LEU A 391 -9.37 -2.05 -35.92
CA LEU A 391 -8.32 -1.03 -35.82
C LEU A 391 -9.00 0.34 -35.87
N ILE A 392 -9.06 1.01 -34.73
CA ILE A 392 -9.79 2.28 -34.55
C ILE A 392 -8.90 3.51 -34.68
N GLY A 393 -7.58 3.31 -34.69
CA GLY A 393 -6.62 4.32 -35.08
C GLY A 393 -5.18 3.84 -35.01
N TYR A 394 -4.27 4.72 -35.44
CA TYR A 394 -2.83 4.49 -35.35
C TYR A 394 -2.04 5.81 -35.34
N MET A 395 -0.79 5.71 -34.93
CA MET A 395 0.18 6.81 -34.96
C MET A 395 1.53 6.28 -35.44
N VAL A 396 2.17 7.00 -36.36
CA VAL A 396 3.57 6.78 -36.74
C VAL A 396 4.35 8.02 -36.31
N ASP A 397 5.49 7.84 -35.66
CA ASP A 397 6.29 8.94 -35.13
C ASP A 397 6.82 9.90 -36.22
N LYS A 398 7.10 9.37 -37.42
CA LYS A 398 7.62 10.13 -38.56
C LYS A 398 7.25 9.52 -39.91
N GLU A 399 7.10 10.38 -40.90
CA GLU A 399 6.82 10.00 -42.30
C GLU A 399 8.10 9.85 -43.14
N MET A 400 9.24 10.27 -42.59
CA MET A 400 10.56 10.17 -43.22
C MET A 400 11.54 9.48 -42.29
N ALA A 401 12.31 8.55 -42.83
CA ALA A 401 13.35 7.83 -42.09
C ALA A 401 14.63 7.69 -42.92
N THR A 402 15.72 7.36 -42.25
CA THR A 402 17.01 7.07 -42.88
C THR A 402 17.37 5.59 -42.70
N PRO A 403 18.25 5.02 -43.54
CA PRO A 403 18.80 3.70 -43.31
C PRO A 403 19.43 3.59 -41.92
N ALA A 404 19.26 2.45 -41.26
CA ALA A 404 19.70 2.20 -39.88
C ALA A 404 18.99 3.05 -38.80
N SER A 405 17.82 3.61 -39.10
CA SER A 405 16.94 4.24 -38.10
C SER A 405 15.76 3.34 -37.73
N GLU A 406 14.94 3.76 -36.76
CA GLU A 406 13.75 3.04 -36.30
C GLU A 406 12.50 3.89 -36.51
N LEU A 407 11.39 3.26 -36.90
CA LEU A 407 10.06 3.87 -36.95
C LEU A 407 9.23 3.36 -35.76
N HIS A 408 8.56 4.25 -35.04
CA HIS A 408 7.68 3.86 -33.94
C HIS A 408 6.22 3.92 -34.42
N LEU A 409 5.54 2.78 -34.37
CA LEU A 409 4.14 2.62 -34.73
C LEU A 409 3.33 2.26 -33.48
N THR A 410 2.30 3.04 -33.20
CA THR A 410 1.29 2.73 -32.18
C THR A 410 -0.02 2.39 -32.87
N LEU A 411 -0.59 1.23 -32.55
CA LEU A 411 -1.88 0.76 -33.03
C LEU A 411 -2.92 0.82 -31.90
N TYR A 412 -4.13 1.28 -32.22
CA TYR A 412 -5.26 1.29 -31.29
C TYR A 412 -6.30 0.28 -31.76
N TRP A 413 -6.38 -0.84 -31.05
CA TRP A 413 -7.33 -1.89 -31.31
C TRP A 413 -8.56 -1.75 -30.43
N GLN A 414 -9.74 -2.07 -30.94
CA GLN A 414 -10.96 -2.20 -30.15
C GLN A 414 -11.55 -3.60 -30.34
N ALA A 415 -11.90 -4.23 -29.22
CA ALA A 415 -12.62 -5.48 -29.20
C ALA A 415 -14.13 -5.25 -29.37
N GLY A 416 -14.74 -5.90 -30.36
CA GLY A 416 -16.19 -5.91 -30.58
C GLY A 416 -16.93 -6.98 -29.77
N GLY A 417 -16.19 -7.94 -29.20
CA GLY A 417 -16.72 -9.09 -28.47
C GLY A 417 -15.60 -9.84 -27.73
N ALA A 418 -15.98 -10.85 -26.94
CA ALA A 418 -15.02 -11.75 -26.31
C ALA A 418 -14.46 -12.74 -27.34
N LEU A 419 -13.14 -12.79 -27.48
CA LEU A 419 -12.47 -13.67 -28.42
C LEU A 419 -11.97 -14.94 -27.71
N ASP A 420 -12.14 -16.10 -28.33
CA ASP A 420 -11.63 -17.38 -27.79
C ASP A 420 -10.24 -17.75 -28.35
N THR A 421 -9.73 -16.97 -29.31
CA THR A 421 -8.51 -17.26 -30.06
C THR A 421 -7.46 -16.19 -29.83
N SER A 422 -6.24 -16.60 -29.47
CA SER A 422 -5.06 -15.73 -29.45
C SER A 422 -4.50 -15.57 -30.87
N TYR A 423 -4.84 -14.47 -31.51
CA TYR A 423 -4.32 -14.03 -32.81
C TYR A 423 -2.96 -13.33 -32.69
N THR A 424 -2.22 -13.35 -33.80
CA THR A 424 -0.95 -12.64 -34.01
C THR A 424 -1.17 -11.44 -34.92
N VAL A 425 -0.61 -10.30 -34.54
CA VAL A 425 -0.55 -9.10 -35.38
C VAL A 425 0.76 -9.15 -36.15
N PHE A 426 0.70 -8.91 -37.46
CA PHE A 426 1.89 -8.60 -38.23
C PHE A 426 1.93 -7.13 -38.60
N VAL A 427 3.13 -6.56 -38.56
CA VAL A 427 3.45 -5.19 -38.96
C VAL A 427 4.65 -5.27 -39.88
N HIS A 428 4.48 -5.00 -41.17
CA HIS A 428 5.53 -5.13 -42.18
C HIS A 428 5.81 -3.79 -42.86
N LEU A 429 7.10 -3.53 -43.09
CA LEU A 429 7.57 -2.48 -43.99
C LEU A 429 7.83 -3.12 -45.36
N LEU A 430 7.06 -2.71 -46.36
CA LEU A 430 7.06 -3.26 -47.71
C LEU A 430 7.69 -2.28 -48.69
N ASP A 431 8.43 -2.79 -49.68
CA ASP A 431 8.90 -1.99 -50.81
C ASP A 431 7.82 -1.80 -51.90
N ALA A 432 8.16 -1.09 -52.97
CA ALA A 432 7.25 -0.83 -54.10
C ALA A 432 6.79 -2.09 -54.85
N THR A 433 7.47 -3.23 -54.67
CA THR A 433 7.09 -4.53 -55.23
C THR A 433 6.21 -5.35 -54.29
N GLY A 434 5.95 -4.85 -53.08
CA GLY A 434 5.24 -5.56 -52.02
C GLY A 434 6.13 -6.54 -51.24
N GLN A 435 7.45 -6.51 -51.44
CA GLN A 435 8.38 -7.35 -50.71
C GLN A 435 8.60 -6.78 -49.31
N ARG A 436 8.46 -7.64 -48.28
CA ARG A 436 8.79 -7.28 -46.90
C ARG A 436 10.30 -7.08 -46.75
N ILE A 437 10.70 -5.88 -46.34
CA ILE A 437 12.09 -5.55 -46.00
C ILE A 437 12.35 -5.54 -44.49
N SER A 438 11.32 -5.32 -43.68
CA SER A 438 11.38 -5.33 -42.21
C SER A 438 9.99 -5.58 -41.62
N GLY A 439 9.91 -5.92 -40.34
CA GLY A 439 8.65 -6.05 -39.63
C GLY A 439 8.64 -7.09 -38.52
N TRP A 440 7.49 -7.20 -37.85
CA TRP A 440 7.25 -8.08 -36.71
C TRP A 440 5.99 -8.90 -36.91
N ASP A 441 5.94 -10.05 -36.24
CA ASP A 441 4.81 -10.96 -36.18
C ASP A 441 4.68 -11.42 -34.72
N ASN A 442 3.93 -10.66 -33.91
CA ASN A 442 3.83 -10.89 -32.47
C ASN A 442 2.36 -10.86 -32.01
N PRO A 443 1.99 -11.62 -30.98
CA PRO A 443 0.74 -11.36 -30.26
C PRO A 443 0.73 -9.91 -29.74
N PRO A 444 -0.45 -9.27 -29.62
CA PRO A 444 -0.52 -7.91 -29.07
C PRO A 444 0.18 -7.80 -27.72
N LEU A 445 0.83 -6.66 -27.50
CA LEU A 445 1.58 -6.38 -26.28
C LEU A 445 2.61 -7.47 -25.94
N GLY A 446 3.24 -8.06 -26.96
CA GLY A 446 4.23 -9.13 -26.78
C GLY A 446 3.68 -10.43 -26.18
N GLY A 447 2.36 -10.59 -26.13
CA GLY A 447 1.68 -11.73 -25.50
C GLY A 447 1.32 -11.54 -24.04
N ASP A 448 1.62 -10.38 -23.45
CA ASP A 448 1.21 -10.06 -22.07
C ASP A 448 -0.29 -9.75 -21.95
N TYR A 449 -0.98 -9.51 -23.07
CA TYR A 449 -2.42 -9.34 -23.13
C TYR A 449 -2.98 -9.85 -24.48
N PRO A 450 -3.02 -11.19 -24.68
CA PRO A 450 -3.43 -11.79 -25.94
C PRO A 450 -4.89 -11.45 -26.27
N THR A 451 -5.24 -11.50 -27.56
CA THR A 451 -6.61 -11.23 -28.02
C THR A 451 -7.67 -12.11 -27.36
N SER A 452 -7.33 -13.34 -26.95
CA SER A 452 -8.23 -14.21 -26.21
C SER A 452 -8.64 -13.70 -24.81
N ALA A 453 -7.92 -12.71 -24.30
CA ALA A 453 -8.26 -12.03 -23.05
C ALA A 453 -9.09 -10.77 -23.27
N TRP A 454 -9.37 -10.35 -24.51
CA TRP A 454 -10.08 -9.11 -24.75
C TRP A 454 -11.57 -9.27 -24.49
N ASP A 455 -12.14 -8.32 -23.75
CA ASP A 455 -13.59 -8.20 -23.57
C ASP A 455 -14.18 -7.13 -24.48
N ALA A 456 -15.49 -7.21 -24.73
CA ALA A 456 -16.19 -6.24 -25.57
C ALA A 456 -15.98 -4.78 -25.08
N GLY A 457 -15.57 -3.90 -26.00
CA GLY A 457 -15.35 -2.48 -25.76
C GLY A 457 -13.96 -2.12 -25.22
N GLU A 458 -13.10 -3.09 -24.92
CA GLU A 458 -11.71 -2.82 -24.51
C GLU A 458 -10.92 -2.18 -25.66
N VAL A 459 -10.08 -1.19 -25.32
CA VAL A 459 -9.21 -0.49 -26.28
C VAL A 459 -7.75 -0.73 -25.94
N ILE A 460 -7.03 -1.44 -26.81
CA ILE A 460 -5.66 -1.86 -26.59
C ILE A 460 -4.73 -0.96 -27.40
N THR A 461 -3.83 -0.26 -26.71
CA THR A 461 -2.69 0.44 -27.32
C THR A 461 -1.53 -0.53 -27.46
N ASP A 462 -1.10 -0.78 -28.69
CA ASP A 462 -0.08 -1.78 -29.04
C ASP A 462 1.06 -1.10 -29.80
N GLU A 463 2.28 -1.20 -29.29
CA GLU A 463 3.42 -0.40 -29.74
C GLU A 463 4.47 -1.28 -30.42
N TYR A 464 4.98 -0.80 -31.55
CA TYR A 464 5.94 -1.50 -32.40
C TYR A 464 7.09 -0.59 -32.78
N VAL A 465 8.31 -1.14 -32.76
CA VAL A 465 9.52 -0.47 -33.25
C VAL A 465 9.96 -1.17 -34.53
N ILE A 466 9.78 -0.54 -35.69
CA ILE A 466 10.09 -1.12 -37.00
C ILE A 466 11.50 -0.66 -37.41
N PRO A 467 12.53 -1.54 -37.38
CA PRO A 467 13.87 -1.15 -37.78
C PRO A 467 13.94 -0.97 -39.31
N VAL A 468 14.59 0.09 -39.78
CA VAL A 468 14.90 0.31 -41.20
C VAL A 468 16.30 -0.26 -41.47
N PRO A 469 16.44 -1.35 -42.25
CA PRO A 469 17.74 -1.95 -42.54
C PRO A 469 18.77 -0.96 -43.08
N ALA A 470 20.04 -1.13 -42.72
CA ALA A 470 21.12 -0.23 -43.15
C ALA A 470 21.35 -0.20 -44.68
N HIS A 471 20.89 -1.23 -45.39
CA HIS A 471 21.02 -1.38 -46.84
C HIS A 471 19.73 -1.00 -47.59
N THR A 472 18.73 -0.43 -46.91
CA THR A 472 17.49 0.02 -47.53
C THR A 472 17.79 1.17 -48.51
N LEU A 473 17.37 0.99 -49.77
CA LEU A 473 17.55 2.01 -50.80
C LEU A 473 16.59 3.18 -50.58
N PRO A 474 16.98 4.41 -50.94
CA PRO A 474 16.08 5.55 -50.90
C PRO A 474 14.85 5.32 -51.77
N GLY A 475 13.66 5.67 -51.27
CA GLY A 475 12.41 5.40 -51.97
C GLY A 475 11.19 5.48 -51.06
N GLU A 476 10.03 5.14 -51.62
CA GLU A 476 8.77 5.02 -50.89
C GLU A 476 8.55 3.58 -50.45
N TYR A 477 8.17 3.43 -49.18
CA TYR A 477 7.88 2.15 -48.54
C TYR A 477 6.53 2.24 -47.83
N ILE A 478 5.87 1.11 -47.65
CA ILE A 478 4.52 1.07 -47.11
C ILE A 478 4.52 0.31 -45.79
N ILE A 479 3.89 0.86 -44.76
CA ILE A 479 3.58 0.14 -43.53
C ILE A 479 2.26 -0.61 -43.72
N ALA A 480 2.32 -1.93 -43.68
CA ALA A 480 1.16 -2.82 -43.78
C ALA A 480 0.94 -3.60 -42.48
N VAL A 481 -0.32 -3.73 -42.07
CA VAL A 481 -0.72 -4.40 -40.83
C VAL A 481 -1.82 -5.41 -41.08
N GLY A 482 -1.81 -6.53 -40.36
CA GLY A 482 -2.94 -7.45 -40.37
C GLY A 482 -2.90 -8.42 -39.20
N VAL A 483 -3.95 -9.24 -39.10
CA VAL A 483 -4.15 -10.16 -37.99
C VAL A 483 -4.40 -11.56 -38.55
N TYR A 484 -3.76 -12.57 -37.95
CA TYR A 484 -3.89 -13.96 -38.38
C TYR A 484 -3.87 -14.93 -37.21
N ASN A 485 -4.42 -16.12 -37.42
CA ASN A 485 -4.33 -17.20 -36.47
C ASN A 485 -2.98 -17.92 -36.66
N ALA A 486 -2.09 -17.84 -35.67
CA ALA A 486 -0.76 -18.45 -35.75
C ALA A 486 -0.77 -19.98 -35.89
N LYS A 487 -1.83 -20.66 -35.43
CA LYS A 487 -1.95 -22.12 -35.53
C LYS A 487 -2.32 -22.58 -36.94
N THR A 488 -3.15 -21.81 -37.65
CA THR A 488 -3.63 -22.19 -39.00
C THR A 488 -2.92 -21.43 -40.12
N GLY A 489 -2.28 -20.30 -39.80
CA GLY A 489 -1.73 -19.37 -40.78
C GLY A 489 -2.79 -18.51 -41.48
N GLU A 490 -4.07 -18.64 -41.12
CA GLU A 490 -5.16 -17.93 -41.80
C GLU A 490 -5.25 -16.47 -41.35
N ARG A 491 -5.21 -15.55 -42.32
CA ARG A 491 -5.44 -14.11 -42.11
C ARG A 491 -6.92 -13.81 -41.99
N LEU A 492 -7.27 -12.97 -41.01
CA LEU A 492 -8.63 -12.46 -40.85
C LEU A 492 -9.02 -11.59 -42.05
N PRO A 493 -10.28 -11.67 -42.53
CA PRO A 493 -10.76 -10.77 -43.57
C PRO A 493 -10.79 -9.33 -43.05
N VAL A 494 -10.35 -8.39 -43.88
CA VAL A 494 -10.36 -6.96 -43.56
C VAL A 494 -11.55 -6.31 -44.28
N THR A 495 -12.37 -5.58 -43.54
CA THR A 495 -13.52 -4.83 -44.06
C THR A 495 -13.32 -3.34 -43.78
N LEU A 496 -13.48 -2.52 -44.82
CA LEU A 496 -13.41 -1.07 -44.77
C LEU A 496 -14.70 -0.47 -44.16
N ALA A 497 -14.65 0.82 -43.81
CA ALA A 497 -15.80 1.54 -43.25
C ALA A 497 -17.03 1.56 -44.18
N ASP A 498 -16.84 1.46 -45.50
CA ASP A 498 -17.90 1.40 -46.51
C ASP A 498 -18.44 -0.03 -46.75
N GLY A 499 -17.92 -1.02 -46.02
CA GLY A 499 -18.31 -2.43 -46.11
C GLY A 499 -17.57 -3.24 -47.18
N GLN A 500 -16.63 -2.65 -47.93
CA GLN A 500 -15.83 -3.38 -48.91
C GLN A 500 -14.77 -4.26 -48.23
N GLN A 501 -14.55 -5.46 -48.75
CA GLN A 501 -13.47 -6.34 -48.28
C GLN A 501 -12.16 -6.07 -49.02
N VAL A 502 -11.05 -6.07 -48.29
CA VAL A 502 -9.70 -5.95 -48.87
C VAL A 502 -9.20 -7.34 -49.28
N PRO A 503 -8.97 -7.61 -50.58
CA PRO A 503 -8.59 -8.93 -51.08
C PRO A 503 -7.32 -9.50 -50.44
N GLU A 504 -6.33 -8.65 -50.18
CA GLU A 504 -5.01 -9.02 -49.64
C GLU A 504 -5.05 -9.35 -48.14
N ARG A 505 -6.18 -9.05 -47.46
CA ARG A 505 -6.40 -9.26 -46.02
C ARG A 505 -5.34 -8.61 -45.13
N TRP A 506 -4.85 -7.45 -45.55
CA TRP A 506 -4.04 -6.54 -44.74
C TRP A 506 -4.46 -5.10 -44.99
N ILE A 507 -4.07 -4.22 -44.08
CA ILE A 507 -4.37 -2.79 -44.08
C ILE A 507 -3.08 -2.06 -44.44
N ILE A 508 -3.13 -1.20 -45.45
CA ILE A 508 -2.07 -0.23 -45.72
C ILE A 508 -2.33 0.98 -44.84
N LEU A 509 -1.44 1.28 -43.90
CA LEU A 509 -1.60 2.42 -43.00
C LEU A 509 -1.07 3.70 -43.64
N GLN A 510 0.21 3.70 -44.02
CA GLN A 510 0.87 4.91 -44.50
C GLN A 510 2.09 4.57 -45.35
N THR A 511 2.41 5.48 -46.27
CA THR A 511 3.68 5.50 -47.00
C THR A 511 4.73 6.28 -46.20
N VAL A 512 5.91 5.68 -46.03
CA VAL A 512 7.10 6.28 -45.41
C VAL A 512 8.17 6.46 -46.48
N ARG A 513 8.80 7.63 -46.50
CA ARG A 513 9.92 7.92 -47.40
C ARG A 513 11.25 7.62 -46.71
N ILE A 514 12.07 6.79 -47.34
CA ILE A 514 13.45 6.56 -46.91
C ILE A 514 14.37 7.49 -47.70
N GLU A 515 15.11 8.33 -47.00
CA GLU A 515 16.09 9.25 -47.60
C GLU A 515 17.46 8.58 -47.76
N GLY A 516 18.24 9.04 -48.75
CA GLY A 516 19.65 8.68 -48.86
C GLY A 516 20.46 9.29 -47.72
N GLN A 517 21.54 8.62 -47.32
CA GLN A 517 22.50 9.17 -46.36
C GLN A 517 23.21 10.41 -46.90
#